data_AF-A0A845U5Z2-F1
#
_entry.id   AF-A0A845U5Z2-F1
#
_cell.length_a   1.000
_cell.length_b   1.000
_cell.length_c   1.000
_cell.angle_alpha   90.00
_cell.angle_beta   90.00
_cell.angle_gamma   90.00
#
_symmetry.space_group_name_H-M   'P 1'
#
loop_
_entity.id
_entity.type
_entity.pdbx_description
1 polymer ?
#
loop_
_entity_poly.entity_id
_entity_poly.type
_entity_poly.pdbx_seq_one_letter_code
_entity_poly.pdbx_strand_id
1 'polypeptide(L)'
;MNESRELVNREDRAILANISGEAFFSNQATLGSYTVPARAAGQAYALSSVFGRTELFDMGDDRKGEKYWSAKQIAQSVIGEHNPDADLRRFGVFLCQGERPTEDELRAAQTRQDAFFLDQIQQADLLYSRAPHRPDSITDVQRRAARALGIDRPWVVKMAAMSECPACGGTVKAGAAVCRYCGVILDEEKAAKFGIVRRATDHGVTAGFSNDAAKAATQEAPDSPDGVKSASPDGAESATTGGAAGTVRKRKNWL
;
A
#
# COMPACT_ATOMS: atom_id res chain seq x y z
N MET A 1 -43.05 -1.35 -17.71
CA MET A 1 -42.24 -2.07 -16.72
C MET A 1 -41.16 -2.79 -17.49
N ASN A 2 -40.00 -2.16 -17.70
CA ASN A 2 -38.90 -2.81 -18.42
C ASN A 2 -38.31 -3.86 -17.50
N GLU A 3 -38.43 -5.13 -17.90
CA GLU A 3 -37.60 -6.21 -17.40
C GLU A 3 -36.17 -5.72 -17.36
N SER A 4 -35.53 -5.81 -16.19
CA SER A 4 -34.11 -5.53 -16.04
C SER A 4 -33.37 -6.62 -16.81
N ARG A 5 -33.22 -6.41 -18.11
CA ARG A 5 -32.58 -7.34 -19.04
C ARG A 5 -31.17 -7.58 -18.50
N GLU A 6 -30.92 -8.78 -18.00
CA GLU A 6 -29.69 -9.10 -17.28
C GLU A 6 -28.51 -8.91 -18.24
N LEU A 7 -27.77 -7.81 -18.08
CA LEU A 7 -26.62 -7.48 -18.94
C LEU A 7 -25.46 -8.45 -18.73
N VAL A 8 -25.54 -9.31 -17.72
CA VAL A 8 -24.52 -10.29 -17.33
C VAL A 8 -25.01 -11.68 -17.72
N ASN A 9 -24.24 -12.35 -18.57
CA ASN A 9 -24.46 -13.75 -18.91
C ASN A 9 -23.72 -14.64 -17.92
N ARG A 10 -24.45 -15.28 -17.00
CA ARG A 10 -23.85 -16.16 -15.96
C ARG A 10 -23.41 -17.52 -16.49
N GLU A 11 -23.89 -17.92 -17.65
CA GLU A 11 -23.50 -19.19 -18.29
C GLU A 11 -22.13 -19.10 -18.95
N ASP A 12 -21.80 -17.94 -19.52
CA ASP A 12 -20.45 -17.64 -20.00
C ASP A 12 -19.57 -17.20 -18.83
N ARG A 13 -18.71 -18.12 -18.37
CA ARG A 13 -17.87 -17.95 -17.19
C ARG A 13 -16.41 -18.24 -17.53
N ALA A 14 -15.53 -17.38 -17.03
CA ALA A 14 -14.08 -17.54 -17.07
C ALA A 14 -13.50 -17.46 -15.66
N ILE A 15 -12.39 -18.16 -15.41
CA ILE A 15 -11.75 -18.20 -14.09
C ILE A 15 -10.36 -17.61 -14.15
N LEU A 16 -10.14 -16.59 -13.31
CA LEU A 16 -8.82 -16.05 -13.05
C LEU A 16 -8.23 -16.73 -11.81
N ALA A 17 -6.97 -17.14 -11.89
CA ALA A 17 -6.18 -17.60 -10.76
C ALA A 17 -5.07 -16.59 -10.45
N ASN A 18 -4.83 -16.36 -9.15
CA ASN A 18 -3.75 -15.52 -8.66
C ASN A 18 -2.91 -16.30 -7.65
N ILE A 19 -1.62 -16.48 -7.96
CA ILE A 19 -0.66 -17.14 -7.06
C ILE A 19 0.11 -16.14 -6.18
N SER A 20 -0.08 -14.85 -6.37
CA SER A 20 0.60 -13.84 -5.56
C SER A 20 -0.09 -13.63 -4.20
N GLY A 21 0.65 -13.06 -3.26
CA GLY A 21 0.11 -12.58 -1.97
C GLY A 21 -0.54 -11.19 -2.07
N GLU A 22 -0.76 -10.66 -3.27
CA GLU A 22 -1.31 -9.32 -3.50
C GLU A 22 -2.64 -9.39 -4.23
N ALA A 23 -3.55 -8.48 -3.88
CA ALA A 23 -4.81 -8.32 -4.59
C ALA A 23 -4.65 -7.26 -5.67
N PHE A 24 -5.22 -7.52 -6.85
CA PHE A 24 -5.21 -6.60 -7.97
C PHE A 24 -6.59 -6.08 -8.26
N PHE A 25 -6.68 -4.80 -8.56
CA PHE A 25 -7.91 -4.13 -8.97
C PHE A 25 -7.79 -3.67 -10.41
N SER A 26 -8.81 -3.95 -11.21
CA SER A 26 -8.87 -3.57 -12.62
C SER A 26 -10.24 -2.97 -12.94
N ASN A 27 -10.25 -1.72 -13.38
CA ASN A 27 -11.47 -1.03 -13.81
C ASN A 27 -11.58 -1.10 -15.33
N GLN A 28 -12.60 -1.80 -15.83
CA GLN A 28 -12.88 -2.01 -17.25
C GLN A 28 -13.99 -1.08 -17.76
N ALA A 29 -14.14 0.10 -17.14
CA ALA A 29 -15.13 1.12 -17.46
C ALA A 29 -16.56 0.55 -17.51
N THR A 30 -17.17 0.50 -18.69
CA THR A 30 -18.52 -0.01 -18.96
C THR A 30 -18.68 -1.50 -18.65
N LEU A 31 -17.60 -2.28 -18.73
CA LEU A 31 -17.62 -3.71 -18.42
C LEU A 31 -17.62 -3.98 -16.91
N GLY A 32 -17.25 -2.99 -16.09
CA GLY A 32 -17.30 -3.05 -14.63
C GLY A 32 -15.94 -3.07 -13.97
N SER A 33 -15.93 -3.22 -12.65
CA SER A 33 -14.71 -3.29 -11.84
C SER A 33 -14.49 -4.72 -11.35
N TYR A 34 -13.25 -5.20 -11.48
CA TYR A 34 -12.86 -6.54 -11.11
C TYR A 34 -11.76 -6.50 -10.05
N THR A 35 -11.96 -7.25 -8.99
CA THR A 35 -10.94 -7.47 -7.94
C THR A 35 -10.49 -8.91 -8.01
N VAL A 36 -9.20 -9.11 -8.26
CA VAL A 36 -8.53 -10.41 -8.17
C VAL A 36 -7.89 -10.49 -6.78
N PRO A 37 -8.43 -11.30 -5.85
CA PRO A 37 -7.93 -11.34 -4.48
C PRO A 37 -6.54 -11.97 -4.41
N ALA A 38 -5.80 -11.59 -3.37
CA ALA A 38 -4.57 -12.26 -2.97
C ALA A 38 -4.84 -13.71 -2.54
N ARG A 39 -3.86 -14.60 -2.69
CA ARG A 39 -3.95 -15.91 -2.03
C ARG A 39 -3.90 -15.75 -0.51
N ALA A 40 -4.76 -16.50 0.19
CA ALA A 40 -4.69 -16.58 1.64
C ALA A 40 -3.42 -17.33 2.09
N ALA A 41 -2.97 -17.07 3.32
CA ALA A 41 -1.84 -17.80 3.90
C ALA A 41 -2.10 -19.31 3.90
N GLY A 42 -1.18 -20.09 3.32
CA GLY A 42 -1.30 -21.55 3.21
C GLY A 42 -2.10 -22.06 2.00
N GLN A 43 -2.73 -21.19 1.21
CA GLN A 43 -3.34 -21.59 -0.07
C GLN A 43 -2.34 -21.45 -1.21
N ALA A 44 -2.46 -22.30 -2.24
CA ALA A 44 -1.60 -22.23 -3.43
C ALA A 44 -1.97 -21.03 -4.32
N TYR A 45 -3.27 -20.77 -4.47
CA TYR A 45 -3.84 -19.75 -5.36
C TYR A 45 -5.18 -19.23 -4.83
N ALA A 46 -5.59 -18.05 -5.30
CA ALA A 46 -6.95 -17.54 -5.17
C ALA A 46 -7.67 -17.53 -6.53
N LEU A 47 -8.99 -17.73 -6.52
CA LEU A 47 -9.81 -17.76 -7.74
C LEU A 47 -10.77 -16.58 -7.81
N SER A 48 -11.02 -16.08 -9.01
CA SER A 48 -12.07 -15.10 -9.31
C SER A 48 -12.86 -15.52 -10.53
N SER A 49 -14.18 -15.45 -10.46
CA SER A 49 -15.04 -15.71 -11.61
C SER A 49 -15.34 -14.41 -12.35
N VAL A 50 -15.17 -14.43 -13.66
CA VAL A 50 -15.55 -13.37 -14.59
C VAL A 50 -16.70 -13.92 -15.44
N PHE A 51 -17.69 -13.08 -15.72
CA PHE A 51 -18.87 -13.46 -16.49
C PHE A 51 -18.96 -12.64 -17.77
N GLY A 52 -19.52 -13.23 -18.82
CA GLY A 52 -19.80 -12.56 -20.08
C GLY A 52 -20.78 -11.40 -19.85
N ARG A 53 -20.66 -10.34 -20.65
CA ARG A 53 -21.47 -9.14 -20.47
C ARG A 53 -21.85 -8.50 -21.81
N THR A 54 -23.08 -8.02 -21.90
CA THR A 54 -23.51 -7.13 -22.98
C THR A 54 -23.27 -5.69 -22.57
N GLU A 55 -22.44 -5.00 -23.33
CA GLU A 55 -22.20 -3.58 -23.22
C GLU A 55 -23.19 -2.82 -24.10
N LEU A 56 -23.86 -1.83 -23.51
CA LEU A 56 -24.64 -0.84 -24.25
C LEU A 56 -23.77 0.39 -24.47
N PHE A 57 -23.60 0.78 -25.73
CA PHE A 57 -22.84 1.99 -26.07
C PHE A 57 -23.72 2.95 -26.88
N ASP A 58 -23.52 4.24 -26.63
CA ASP A 58 -24.21 5.31 -27.33
C ASP A 58 -23.51 5.58 -28.66
N MET A 59 -24.28 5.54 -29.75
CA MET A 59 -23.79 5.83 -31.10
C MET A 59 -24.13 7.26 -31.55
N GLY A 60 -24.75 8.07 -30.70
CA GLY A 60 -25.27 9.39 -31.05
C GLY A 60 -26.59 9.32 -31.82
N ASP A 61 -27.26 10.47 -31.96
CA ASP A 61 -28.58 10.61 -32.60
C ASP A 61 -29.63 9.63 -32.01
N ASP A 62 -29.65 9.49 -30.69
CA ASP A 62 -30.51 8.57 -29.92
C ASP A 62 -30.38 7.08 -30.29
N ARG A 63 -29.32 6.69 -31.02
CA ARG A 63 -29.06 5.29 -31.39
C ARG A 63 -28.21 4.61 -30.32
N LYS A 64 -28.69 3.46 -29.85
CA LYS A 64 -27.95 2.58 -28.93
C LYS A 64 -27.46 1.35 -29.67
N GLY A 65 -26.19 1.03 -29.51
CA GLY A 65 -25.59 -0.23 -29.95
C GLY A 65 -25.48 -1.21 -28.78
N GLU A 66 -25.63 -2.50 -29.08
CA GLU A 66 -25.33 -3.58 -28.12
C GLU A 66 -24.10 -4.33 -28.63
N LYS A 67 -23.12 -4.55 -27.75
CA LYS A 67 -21.95 -5.39 -28.03
C LYS A 67 -21.80 -6.45 -26.96
N TYR A 68 -21.76 -7.70 -27.38
CA TYR A 68 -21.46 -8.81 -26.48
C TYR A 68 -19.95 -8.95 -26.27
N TRP A 69 -19.55 -9.12 -25.02
CA TRP A 69 -18.20 -9.45 -24.60
C TRP A 69 -18.20 -10.78 -23.87
N SER A 70 -17.43 -11.73 -24.37
CA SER A 70 -17.30 -13.04 -23.70
C SER A 70 -16.55 -12.91 -22.37
N ALA A 71 -16.82 -13.82 -21.43
CA ALA A 71 -16.12 -13.85 -20.14
C ALA A 71 -14.61 -13.95 -20.33
N LYS A 72 -14.17 -14.70 -21.34
CA LYS A 72 -12.76 -14.85 -21.72
C LYS A 72 -12.14 -13.52 -22.18
N GLN A 73 -12.80 -12.78 -23.06
CA GLN A 73 -12.30 -11.48 -23.52
C GLN A 73 -12.19 -10.48 -22.38
N ILE A 74 -13.20 -10.46 -21.50
CA ILE A 74 -13.18 -9.61 -20.30
C ILE A 74 -12.02 -10.02 -19.40
N ALA A 75 -11.85 -11.31 -19.12
CA ALA A 75 -10.76 -11.82 -18.29
C ALA A 75 -9.37 -11.48 -18.85
N GLN A 76 -9.18 -11.59 -20.17
CA GLN A 76 -7.94 -11.18 -20.85
C GLN A 76 -7.67 -9.68 -20.71
N SER A 77 -8.72 -8.86 -20.82
CA SER A 77 -8.64 -7.42 -20.58
C SER A 77 -8.30 -7.09 -19.12
N VAL A 78 -8.87 -7.82 -18.16
CA VAL A 78 -8.61 -7.67 -16.72
C VAL A 78 -7.15 -7.97 -16.39
N ILE A 79 -6.59 -9.04 -16.97
CA ILE A 79 -5.19 -9.41 -16.82
C ILE A 79 -4.25 -8.38 -17.48
N GLY A 80 -4.76 -7.52 -18.37
CA GLY A 80 -3.96 -6.53 -19.06
C GLY A 80 -3.11 -7.13 -20.18
N GLU A 81 -3.57 -8.20 -20.84
CA GLU A 81 -2.83 -8.88 -21.92
C GLU A 81 -2.37 -7.91 -23.03
N HIS A 82 -3.09 -6.81 -23.24
CA HIS A 82 -2.79 -5.78 -24.24
C HIS A 82 -2.08 -4.52 -23.69
N ASN A 83 -1.86 -4.43 -22.38
CA ASN A 83 -1.18 -3.29 -21.75
C ASN A 83 0.11 -3.75 -21.03
N PRO A 84 1.31 -3.53 -21.60
CA PRO A 84 2.55 -4.03 -21.03
C PRO A 84 2.90 -3.44 -19.65
N ASP A 85 2.35 -2.27 -19.32
CA ASP A 85 2.56 -1.60 -18.03
C ASP A 85 1.61 -2.14 -16.94
N ALA A 86 0.50 -2.77 -17.35
CA ALA A 86 -0.53 -3.33 -16.45
C ALA A 86 -0.67 -4.86 -16.58
N ASP A 87 0.32 -5.54 -17.17
CA ASP A 87 0.28 -6.99 -17.41
C ASP A 87 0.42 -7.77 -16.10
N LEU A 88 -0.72 -8.21 -15.56
CA LEU A 88 -0.80 -8.96 -14.31
C LEU A 88 -0.21 -10.38 -14.43
N ARG A 89 0.06 -10.88 -15.64
CA ARG A 89 0.70 -12.20 -15.83
C ARG A 89 2.09 -12.27 -15.26
N ARG A 90 2.80 -11.13 -15.27
CA ARG A 90 4.13 -10.98 -14.68
C ARG A 90 4.11 -11.11 -13.16
N PHE A 91 2.97 -10.81 -12.55
CA PHE A 91 2.75 -10.93 -11.12
C PHE A 91 2.13 -12.27 -10.71
N GLY A 92 1.88 -13.18 -11.65
CA GLY A 92 1.33 -14.51 -11.36
C GLY A 92 -0.19 -14.62 -11.47
N VAL A 93 -0.87 -13.66 -12.09
CA VAL A 93 -2.30 -13.76 -12.42
C VAL A 93 -2.47 -14.37 -13.82
N PHE A 94 -3.34 -15.37 -13.97
CA PHE A 94 -3.60 -15.99 -15.27
C PHE A 94 -5.03 -16.47 -15.42
N LEU A 95 -5.45 -16.70 -16.66
CA LEU A 95 -6.73 -17.29 -17.03
C LEU A 95 -6.59 -18.82 -17.02
N CYS A 96 -7.42 -19.51 -16.26
CA CYS A 96 -7.49 -20.97 -16.26
C CYS A 96 -8.16 -21.50 -17.52
N GLN A 97 -7.69 -22.63 -18.05
CA GLN A 97 -8.40 -23.32 -19.13
C GLN A 97 -9.69 -24.01 -18.67
N GLY A 98 -9.82 -24.35 -17.38
CA GLY A 98 -11.00 -24.97 -16.79
C GLY A 98 -11.50 -24.26 -15.53
N GLU A 99 -12.35 -24.95 -14.75
CA GLU A 99 -12.90 -24.41 -13.49
C GLU A 99 -11.84 -24.22 -12.40
N ARG A 100 -10.74 -24.96 -12.49
CA ARG A 100 -9.62 -24.92 -11.55
C ARG A 100 -8.30 -24.91 -12.33
N PRO A 101 -7.27 -24.21 -11.82
CA PRO A 101 -5.95 -24.23 -12.42
C PRO A 101 -5.34 -25.63 -12.28
N THR A 102 -4.71 -26.08 -13.36
CA THR A 102 -3.89 -27.29 -13.38
C THR A 102 -2.52 -27.03 -12.75
N GLU A 103 -1.85 -28.10 -12.30
CA GLU A 103 -0.50 -27.99 -11.73
C GLU A 103 0.50 -27.41 -12.74
N ASP A 104 0.35 -27.76 -14.02
CA ASP A 104 1.21 -27.23 -15.10
C ASP A 104 0.98 -25.73 -15.32
N GLU A 105 -0.27 -25.26 -15.25
CA GLU A 105 -0.58 -23.82 -15.32
C GLU A 105 0.00 -23.06 -14.13
N LEU A 106 -0.09 -23.62 -12.91
CA LEU A 106 0.49 -23.03 -11.70
C LEU A 106 2.00 -22.93 -11.81
N ARG A 107 2.68 -24.01 -12.25
CA ARG A 107 4.12 -24.02 -12.46
C ARG A 107 4.56 -23.03 -13.53
N ALA A 108 3.83 -22.95 -14.63
CA ALA A 108 4.10 -21.99 -15.70
C ALA A 108 3.92 -20.54 -15.21
N ALA A 109 2.90 -20.28 -14.39
CA ALA A 109 2.67 -18.97 -13.79
C ALA A 109 3.77 -18.61 -12.79
N GLN A 110 4.19 -19.54 -11.93
CA GLN A 110 5.30 -19.34 -10.99
C GLN A 110 6.60 -19.04 -11.75
N THR A 111 6.90 -19.80 -12.80
CA THR A 111 8.11 -19.59 -13.62
C THR A 111 8.13 -18.20 -14.26
N ARG A 112 6.98 -17.73 -14.78
CA ARG A 112 6.86 -16.36 -15.32
C ARG A 112 7.06 -15.29 -14.25
N GLN A 113 6.47 -15.49 -13.07
CA GLN A 113 6.58 -14.58 -11.94
C GLN A 113 8.03 -14.49 -11.46
N ASP A 114 8.71 -15.63 -11.29
CA ASP A 114 10.10 -15.70 -10.84
C ASP A 114 11.04 -15.03 -11.83
N ALA A 115 10.84 -15.28 -13.15
CA ALA A 115 11.62 -14.63 -14.19
C ALA A 115 11.47 -13.10 -14.16
N PHE A 116 10.24 -12.60 -13.98
CA PHE A 116 9.99 -11.18 -13.82
C PHE A 116 10.63 -10.61 -12.54
N PHE A 117 10.52 -11.31 -11.41
CA PHE A 117 11.13 -10.88 -10.16
C PHE A 117 12.65 -10.84 -10.24
N LEU A 118 13.29 -11.79 -10.91
CA LEU A 118 14.73 -11.77 -11.17
C LEU A 118 15.15 -10.56 -12.01
N ASP A 119 14.42 -10.24 -13.07
CA ASP A 119 14.66 -9.03 -13.88
C ASP A 119 14.51 -7.75 -13.04
N GLN A 120 13.47 -7.65 -12.21
CA GLN A 120 13.29 -6.51 -11.30
C GLN A 120 14.45 -6.36 -10.31
N ILE A 121 14.96 -7.46 -9.76
CA ILE A 121 16.13 -7.44 -8.87
C ILE A 121 17.38 -6.98 -9.62
N GLN A 122 17.60 -7.43 -10.85
CA GLN A 122 18.73 -6.99 -11.67
C GLN A 122 18.67 -5.49 -11.97
N GLN A 123 17.48 -4.98 -12.31
CA GLN A 123 17.27 -3.54 -12.52
C GLN A 123 17.53 -2.73 -11.23
N ALA A 124 17.10 -3.24 -10.08
CA ALA A 124 17.38 -2.62 -8.79
C ALA A 124 18.87 -2.62 -8.44
N ASP A 125 19.56 -3.73 -8.70
CA ASP A 125 21.02 -3.84 -8.51
C ASP A 125 21.77 -2.84 -9.41
N LEU A 126 21.32 -2.64 -10.65
CA LEU A 126 21.85 -1.60 -11.55
C LEU A 126 21.63 -0.19 -11.01
N LEU A 127 20.41 0.13 -10.52
CA LEU A 127 20.12 1.43 -9.91
C LEU A 127 20.97 1.66 -8.66
N TYR A 128 21.10 0.64 -7.82
CA TYR A 128 21.89 0.70 -6.60
C TYR A 128 23.38 0.91 -6.90
N SER A 129 23.94 0.19 -7.88
CA SER A 129 25.34 0.35 -8.27
C SER A 129 25.67 1.76 -8.77
N ARG A 130 24.72 2.42 -9.44
CA ARG A 130 24.86 3.81 -9.93
C ARG A 130 24.76 4.83 -8.80
N ALA A 131 23.88 4.60 -7.83
CA ALA A 131 23.66 5.53 -6.71
C ALA A 131 23.39 4.79 -5.39
N PRO A 132 24.43 4.24 -4.71
CA PRO A 132 24.25 3.44 -3.50
C PRO A 132 23.61 4.21 -2.32
N HIS A 133 23.80 5.53 -2.30
CA HIS A 133 23.29 6.43 -1.27
C HIS A 133 21.85 6.89 -1.52
N ARG A 134 21.20 6.48 -2.62
CA ARG A 134 19.81 6.80 -2.95
C ARG A 134 18.97 5.54 -3.13
N PRO A 135 18.77 4.74 -2.06
CA PRO A 135 17.92 3.56 -2.13
C PRO A 135 16.46 3.91 -2.44
N ASP A 136 16.03 5.16 -2.29
CA ASP A 136 14.68 5.64 -2.61
C ASP A 136 14.32 5.52 -4.09
N SER A 137 15.32 5.46 -4.98
CA SER A 137 15.12 5.26 -6.42
C SER A 137 14.64 3.85 -6.78
N ILE A 138 14.74 2.90 -5.84
CA ILE A 138 14.34 1.50 -6.02
C ILE A 138 12.85 1.37 -5.68
N THR A 139 12.08 0.79 -6.60
CA THR A 139 10.62 0.73 -6.48
C THR A 139 10.18 -0.33 -5.47
N ASP A 140 8.95 -0.21 -4.96
CA ASP A 140 8.38 -1.21 -4.05
C ASP A 140 8.23 -2.58 -4.71
N VAL A 141 7.97 -2.63 -6.02
CA VAL A 141 7.92 -3.87 -6.80
C VAL A 141 9.27 -4.58 -6.77
N GLN A 142 10.38 -3.86 -6.92
CA GLN A 142 11.73 -4.42 -6.85
C GLN A 142 12.06 -4.98 -5.46
N ARG A 143 11.70 -4.24 -4.39
CA ARG A 143 11.87 -4.73 -3.01
C ARG A 143 10.97 -5.92 -2.70
N ARG A 144 9.77 -5.97 -3.28
CA ARG A 144 8.84 -7.08 -3.15
C ARG A 144 9.37 -8.32 -3.85
N ALA A 145 9.90 -8.19 -5.07
CA ALA A 145 10.54 -9.28 -5.80
C ALA A 145 11.66 -9.94 -4.99
N ALA A 146 12.55 -9.14 -4.40
CA ALA A 146 13.62 -9.64 -3.53
C ALA A 146 13.08 -10.40 -2.31
N ARG A 147 12.04 -9.86 -1.64
CA ARG A 147 11.38 -10.52 -0.51
C ARG A 147 10.69 -11.82 -0.91
N ALA A 148 10.03 -11.86 -2.05
CA ALA A 148 9.32 -13.04 -2.55
C ALA A 148 10.28 -14.19 -2.88
N LEU A 149 11.45 -13.88 -3.45
CA LEU A 149 12.49 -14.86 -3.75
C LEU A 149 13.44 -15.14 -2.57
N GLY A 150 13.26 -14.47 -1.43
CA GLY A 150 14.13 -14.62 -0.25
C GLY A 150 15.57 -14.14 -0.46
N ILE A 151 15.80 -13.27 -1.45
CA ILE A 151 17.12 -12.76 -1.80
C ILE A 151 17.44 -11.54 -0.94
N ASP A 152 18.49 -11.63 -0.13
CA ASP A 152 18.96 -10.51 0.69
C ASP A 152 19.85 -9.56 -0.14
N ARG A 153 19.56 -8.25 -0.06
CA ARG A 153 20.28 -7.18 -0.75
C ARG A 153 20.34 -5.93 0.12
N PRO A 154 21.41 -5.12 0.04
CA PRO A 154 21.59 -3.96 0.91
C PRO A 154 20.52 -2.88 0.75
N TRP A 155 19.88 -2.81 -0.42
CA TRP A 155 18.78 -1.89 -0.70
C TRP A 155 17.39 -2.40 -0.30
N VAL A 156 17.28 -3.66 0.14
CA VAL A 156 16.04 -4.19 0.71
C VAL A 156 15.99 -3.75 2.18
N VAL A 157 15.33 -2.62 2.43
CA VAL A 157 15.15 -2.11 3.79
C VAL A 157 14.25 -3.09 4.55
N LYS A 158 14.85 -3.86 5.47
CA LYS A 158 14.10 -4.63 6.47
C LYS A 158 13.65 -3.64 7.53
N MET A 159 12.37 -3.25 7.51
CA MET A 159 11.81 -2.50 8.64
C MET A 159 11.89 -3.39 9.87
N ALA A 160 12.78 -3.05 10.79
CA ALA A 160 12.89 -3.79 12.04
C ALA A 160 11.58 -3.60 12.81
N ALA A 161 11.06 -4.70 13.37
CA ALA A 161 9.91 -4.63 14.26
C ALA A 161 10.22 -3.63 15.39
N MET A 162 9.26 -2.77 15.66
CA MET A 162 9.30 -1.87 16.81
C MET A 162 8.49 -2.54 17.92
N SER A 163 9.01 -2.52 19.14
CA SER A 163 8.36 -3.05 20.34
C SER A 163 8.20 -1.93 21.37
N GLU A 164 7.23 -2.06 22.26
CA GLU A 164 7.08 -1.12 23.36
C GLU A 164 8.01 -1.48 24.52
N CYS A 165 8.58 -0.46 25.17
CA CYS A 165 9.37 -0.64 26.36
C CYS A 165 8.46 -1.05 27.53
N PRO A 166 8.68 -2.19 28.21
CA PRO A 166 7.84 -2.65 29.31
C PRO A 166 7.88 -1.72 30.54
N ALA A 167 8.91 -0.87 30.67
CA ALA A 167 9.04 0.04 31.81
C ALA A 167 8.32 1.38 31.62
N CYS A 168 8.36 1.96 30.41
CA CYS A 168 7.88 3.33 30.18
C CYS A 168 6.91 3.46 29.01
N GLY A 169 6.57 2.37 28.31
CA GLY A 169 5.68 2.37 27.14
C GLY A 169 6.27 3.01 25.87
N GLY A 170 7.50 3.51 25.91
CA GLY A 170 8.14 4.15 24.75
C GLY A 170 8.46 3.17 23.63
N THR A 171 8.31 3.59 22.37
CA THR A 171 8.53 2.72 21.19
C THR A 171 10.02 2.52 20.92
N VAL A 172 10.53 1.31 21.09
CA VAL A 172 11.94 0.95 20.91
C VAL A 172 12.09 -0.06 19.76
N LYS A 173 13.27 -0.10 19.14
CA LYS A 173 13.58 -1.14 18.14
C LYS A 173 13.59 -2.51 18.84
N ALA A 174 12.95 -3.51 18.26
CA ALA A 174 12.94 -4.86 18.81
C ALA A 174 14.40 -5.36 18.96
N GLY A 175 14.72 -5.82 20.18
CA GLY A 175 16.07 -6.26 20.54
C GLY A 175 17.06 -5.15 20.88
N ALA A 176 16.63 -3.91 21.10
CA ALA A 176 17.47 -2.85 21.67
C ALA A 176 17.98 -3.23 23.06
N ALA A 177 19.26 -3.00 23.35
CA ALA A 177 19.86 -3.30 24.66
C ALA A 177 19.34 -2.37 25.77
N VAL A 178 19.10 -1.10 25.43
CA VAL A 178 18.69 -0.05 26.36
C VAL A 178 17.57 0.77 25.74
N CYS A 179 16.57 1.12 26.55
CA CYS A 179 15.51 2.03 26.14
C CYS A 179 16.06 3.47 25.97
N ARG A 180 15.80 4.08 24.81
CA ARG A 180 16.19 5.48 24.54
C ARG A 180 15.48 6.50 25.43
N TYR A 181 14.28 6.17 25.93
CA TYR A 181 13.44 7.11 26.68
C TYR A 181 13.72 7.10 28.18
N CYS A 182 13.70 5.92 28.81
CA CYS A 182 13.89 5.79 30.26
C CYS A 182 15.25 5.22 30.67
N GLY A 183 16.07 4.78 29.72
CA GLY A 183 17.39 4.21 30.01
C GLY A 183 17.37 2.81 30.63
N VAL A 184 16.21 2.17 30.75
CA VAL A 184 16.14 0.80 31.28
C VAL A 184 16.86 -0.17 30.34
N ILE A 185 17.62 -1.11 30.92
CA ILE A 185 18.22 -2.21 30.18
C ILE A 185 17.13 -3.23 29.86
N LEU A 186 16.91 -3.46 28.57
CA LEU A 186 15.89 -4.38 28.04
C LEU A 186 16.46 -5.75 27.72
N ASP A 187 17.74 -5.81 27.36
CA ASP A 187 18.47 -7.03 27.03
C ASP A 187 19.84 -6.98 27.70
N GLU A 188 19.95 -7.71 28.82
CA GLU A 188 21.13 -7.71 29.68
C GLU A 188 22.36 -8.31 29.00
N GLU A 189 22.18 -9.30 28.12
CA GLU A 189 23.29 -9.91 27.38
C GLU A 189 23.89 -8.95 26.36
N LYS A 190 23.05 -8.23 25.61
CA LYS A 190 23.54 -7.19 24.70
C LYS A 190 24.16 -6.03 25.47
N ALA A 191 23.54 -5.61 26.56
CA ALA A 191 24.09 -4.53 27.39
C ALA A 191 25.48 -4.89 27.93
N ALA A 192 25.68 -6.12 28.43
CA ALA A 192 26.97 -6.61 28.90
C ALA A 192 28.04 -6.66 27.79
N LYS A 193 27.68 -7.09 26.57
CA LYS A 193 28.60 -7.09 25.41
C LYS A 193 29.14 -5.70 25.06
N PHE A 194 28.36 -4.64 25.31
CA PHE A 194 28.75 -3.25 25.08
C PHE A 194 29.26 -2.56 26.36
N GLY A 195 29.50 -3.30 27.44
CA GLY A 195 30.00 -2.74 28.72
C GLY A 195 28.99 -1.85 29.45
N ILE A 196 27.71 -1.93 29.08
CA ILE A 196 26.61 -1.20 29.73
C ILE A 196 26.17 -2.01 30.94
N VAL A 197 26.88 -1.83 32.05
CA VAL A 197 26.55 -2.47 33.32
C VAL A 197 25.48 -1.64 34.02
N ARG A 198 24.49 -2.28 34.67
CA ARG A 198 23.64 -1.58 35.64
C ARG A 198 24.58 -0.97 36.68
N ARG A 199 24.62 0.37 36.78
CA ARG A 199 25.01 0.98 38.05
C ARG A 199 23.93 0.60 39.03
N ALA A 200 24.24 -0.28 39.97
CA ALA A 200 23.43 -0.44 41.16
C ALA A 200 23.29 0.97 41.77
N THR A 201 22.09 1.54 41.72
CA THR A 201 21.84 2.78 42.44
C THR A 201 21.89 2.43 43.92
N ASP A 202 22.94 2.94 44.59
CA ASP A 202 22.94 3.14 46.04
C ASP A 202 21.77 4.05 46.39
N HIS A 203 20.59 3.47 46.63
CA HIS A 203 19.54 4.14 47.39
C HIS A 203 19.84 3.93 48.88
N GLY A 204 20.89 4.62 49.33
CA GLY A 204 21.05 4.96 50.72
C GLY A 204 19.89 5.86 51.14
N VAL A 205 19.03 5.31 51.99
CA VAL A 205 18.11 6.07 52.83
C VAL A 205 18.94 7.03 53.68
N THR A 206 18.80 8.34 53.47
CA THR A 206 19.03 9.34 54.53
C THR A 206 18.06 10.51 54.39
N ALA A 207 17.19 10.57 55.37
CA ALA A 207 16.48 11.70 55.95
C ALA A 207 16.85 13.13 55.51
N GLY A 208 15.81 13.90 55.21
CA GLY A 208 15.52 15.15 55.94
C GLY A 208 16.25 16.41 55.50
N PHE A 209 15.55 17.28 54.76
CA PHE A 209 15.60 18.72 54.97
C PHE A 209 14.26 19.33 54.53
N SER A 210 13.33 19.40 55.48
CA SER A 210 12.25 20.38 55.46
C SER A 210 12.83 21.73 55.88
N ASN A 211 12.46 22.80 55.20
CA ASN A 211 12.26 24.10 55.85
C ASN A 211 11.19 24.87 55.09
N ASP A 212 9.99 24.83 55.68
CA ASP A 212 8.99 25.87 55.57
C ASP A 212 9.56 27.20 56.06
N ALA A 213 9.37 28.26 55.29
CA ALA A 213 9.36 29.62 55.81
C ALA A 213 8.31 30.43 55.03
N ALA A 214 7.11 30.46 55.62
CA ALA A 214 6.02 31.31 55.23
C ALA A 214 6.36 32.80 55.40
N LYS A 215 5.85 33.64 54.49
CA LYS A 215 5.33 34.95 54.86
C LYS A 215 4.18 35.36 53.95
N ALA A 216 3.03 35.55 54.58
CA ALA A 216 1.77 35.99 54.03
C ALA A 216 1.68 37.52 53.94
N ALA A 217 0.92 38.03 52.95
CA ALA A 217 0.01 39.19 53.03
C ALA A 217 -0.74 39.30 51.69
N THR A 218 -2.04 38.94 51.65
CA THR A 218 -3.22 39.84 51.57
C THR A 218 -3.50 40.33 50.13
N GLN A 219 -4.39 39.65 49.38
CA GLN A 219 -5.81 39.98 49.14
C GLN A 219 -6.08 41.37 48.55
N GLU A 220 -6.64 41.39 47.33
CA GLU A 220 -7.91 42.07 47.01
C GLU A 220 -8.37 41.67 45.59
N ALA A 221 -9.59 41.13 45.49
CA ALA A 221 -10.40 41.09 44.27
C ALA A 221 -11.19 42.40 44.19
N PRO A 222 -11.66 42.82 43.00
CA PRO A 222 -13.10 42.65 42.78
C PRO A 222 -13.55 42.43 41.31
N ASP A 223 -14.72 41.79 41.23
CA ASP A 223 -15.86 42.01 40.33
C ASP A 223 -15.74 41.97 38.79
N SER A 224 -16.36 40.93 38.23
CA SER A 224 -17.17 40.96 36.99
C SER A 224 -18.37 41.93 37.15
N PRO A 225 -18.96 42.51 36.07
CA PRO A 225 -19.68 41.70 35.07
C PRO A 225 -19.88 42.30 33.63
N ASP A 226 -20.47 41.45 32.78
CA ASP A 226 -21.39 41.71 31.66
C ASP A 226 -20.96 42.23 30.27
N GLY A 227 -21.58 41.58 29.24
CA GLY A 227 -21.82 42.09 27.88
C GLY A 227 -21.24 41.19 26.76
N VAL A 228 -21.90 40.15 26.24
CA VAL A 228 -23.09 40.07 25.35
C VAL A 228 -22.94 40.81 24.00
N LYS A 229 -23.25 40.05 22.91
CA LYS A 229 -23.54 40.44 21.50
C LYS A 229 -22.31 40.73 20.61
N SER A 230 -22.23 40.34 19.33
CA SER A 230 -23.19 39.72 18.39
C SER A 230 -22.51 39.47 17.04
N ALA A 231 -23.05 38.48 16.31
CA ALA A 231 -23.28 38.43 14.86
C ALA A 231 -22.14 38.66 13.83
N SER A 232 -22.01 37.66 12.95
CA SER A 232 -21.66 37.69 11.51
C SER A 232 -22.43 38.79 10.71
N PRO A 233 -22.35 38.94 9.35
CA PRO A 233 -21.78 38.06 8.31
C PRO A 233 -21.15 38.82 7.10
N ASP A 234 -21.01 38.10 5.97
CA ASP A 234 -20.89 38.56 4.58
C ASP A 234 -19.52 39.07 4.10
N GLY A 235 -19.00 38.69 2.94
CA GLY A 235 -19.56 37.95 1.82
C GLY A 235 -18.65 38.08 0.58
N ALA A 236 -19.15 37.55 -0.54
CA ALA A 236 -18.69 37.66 -1.92
C ALA A 236 -17.46 36.80 -2.31
N GLU A 237 -17.63 35.67 -3.00
CA GLU A 237 -18.02 35.52 -4.42
C GLU A 237 -17.11 36.25 -5.41
N SER A 238 -16.46 35.48 -6.28
CA SER A 238 -16.61 35.65 -7.74
C SER A 238 -15.89 34.55 -8.51
N ALA A 239 -16.67 33.84 -9.33
CA ALA A 239 -16.22 33.02 -10.43
C ALA A 239 -15.79 33.91 -11.62
N THR A 240 -14.95 33.39 -12.51
CA THR A 240 -14.95 33.60 -13.98
C THR A 240 -13.76 32.85 -14.60
N THR A 241 -14.01 31.73 -15.30
CA THR A 241 -14.04 31.58 -16.78
C THR A 241 -12.71 31.74 -17.52
N GLY A 242 -12.34 30.70 -18.27
CA GLY A 242 -11.98 30.85 -19.69
C GLY A 242 -10.57 30.42 -20.11
N GLY A 243 -10.50 29.63 -21.19
CA GLY A 243 -9.50 29.88 -22.24
C GLY A 243 -8.60 28.72 -22.62
N ALA A 244 -8.78 28.22 -23.83
CA ALA A 244 -8.07 27.14 -24.49
C ALA A 244 -6.68 27.53 -25.08
N ALA A 245 -5.79 26.52 -25.22
CA ALA A 245 -4.83 26.28 -26.32
C ALA A 245 -3.86 25.18 -25.84
N GLY A 246 -3.59 24.06 -26.52
CA GLY A 246 -3.48 23.85 -27.95
C GLY A 246 -2.02 24.04 -28.40
N THR A 247 -1.11 23.09 -28.16
CA THR A 247 0.11 22.99 -28.99
C THR A 247 0.68 21.56 -29.04
N VAL A 248 0.52 20.96 -30.22
CA VAL A 248 1.25 19.79 -30.73
C VAL A 248 2.73 20.14 -30.88
N ARG A 249 3.65 19.33 -30.35
CA ARG A 249 5.05 19.35 -30.80
C ARG A 249 5.51 17.96 -31.27
N LYS A 250 5.96 17.99 -32.52
CA LYS A 250 6.40 16.90 -33.37
C LYS A 250 7.65 16.20 -32.82
N ARG A 251 7.67 14.88 -32.99
CA ARG A 251 8.84 14.01 -32.95
C ARG A 251 9.87 14.47 -34.00
N LYS A 252 11.15 14.50 -33.61
CA LYS A 252 12.28 14.47 -34.55
C LYS A 252 13.03 13.17 -34.35
N ASN A 253 12.97 12.31 -35.37
CA ASN A 253 13.93 11.24 -35.60
C ASN A 253 15.32 11.85 -35.78
N TRP A 254 16.34 11.24 -35.18
CA TRP A 254 17.71 11.30 -35.64
C TRP A 254 18.22 9.87 -35.78
N LEU A 255 19.06 9.72 -36.80
CA LEU A 255 19.64 8.51 -37.39
C LEU A 255 20.28 7.56 -36.37
#